data_AF-A0A3D5QGB6-F1
#
_entry.id   AF-A0A3D5QGB6-F1
#
_cell.length_a   1.000
_cell.length_b   1.000
_cell.length_c   1.000
_cell.angle_alpha   90.00
_cell.angle_beta   90.00
_cell.angle_gamma   90.00
#
_symmetry.space_group_name_H-M   'P 1'
#
loop_
_entity.id
_entity.type
_entity.pdbx_description
1 polymer ?
#
loop_
_entity_poly.entity_id
_entity_poly.type
_entity_poly.pdbx_seq_one_letter_code
_entity_poly.pdbx_strand_id
1 'polypeptide(L)'
;MSRISVVGHKNPDSDSICSAIAYAFLKNKIDKEHEYCALRCGNINSQTKFILENANITAPAFISDIYPKVKDVMSKDVVSSRADSPVFNVMKNIENLKIRMTPVVDASNKVSGIVSILEI
;
A
#
# COMPACT_ATOMS: atom_id res chain seq x y z
N MET A 1 11.45 11.64 6.14
CA MET A 1 10.17 12.09 5.56
C MET A 1 9.70 11.07 4.55
N SER A 2 8.58 10.40 4.84
CA SER A 2 7.90 9.51 3.89
C SER A 2 7.12 10.35 2.89
N ARG A 3 7.23 10.02 1.61
CA ARG A 3 6.53 10.72 0.53
C ARG A 3 5.16 10.07 0.32
N ILE A 4 4.10 10.87 0.40
CA ILE A 4 2.71 10.46 0.22
C ILE A 4 2.19 11.03 -1.10
N SER A 5 1.67 10.15 -1.95
CA SER A 5 1.04 10.53 -3.21
C SER A 5 -0.44 10.89 -2.98
N VAL A 6 -0.86 12.05 -3.46
CA VAL A 6 -2.25 12.51 -3.44
C VAL A 6 -2.78 12.44 -4.86
N VAL A 7 -3.80 11.62 -5.09
CA VAL A 7 -4.40 11.40 -6.41
C VAL A 7 -5.90 11.63 -6.36
N GLY A 8 -6.45 12.09 -7.48
CA GLY A 8 -7.88 12.06 -7.77
C GLY A 8 -8.33 10.71 -8.35
N HIS A 9 -9.47 10.69 -9.04
CA HIS A 9 -9.96 9.49 -9.71
C HIS A 9 -9.19 9.17 -11.00
N LYS A 10 -9.36 7.93 -11.48
CA LYS A 10 -8.63 7.34 -12.61
C LYS A 10 -8.76 8.13 -13.93
N ASN A 11 -9.94 8.69 -14.20
CA ASN A 11 -10.17 9.53 -15.38
C ASN A 11 -10.34 10.99 -14.96
N PRO A 12 -9.25 11.72 -14.63
CA PRO A 12 -9.31 12.96 -13.88
C PRO A 12 -10.01 14.08 -14.67
N ASP A 13 -10.89 14.79 -13.99
CA ASP A 13 -11.49 16.05 -14.41
C ASP A 13 -10.86 17.21 -13.62
N SER A 14 -11.39 18.41 -13.84
CA SER A 14 -10.83 19.64 -13.27
C SER A 14 -10.86 19.62 -11.75
N ASP A 15 -11.96 19.17 -11.14
CA ASP A 15 -12.11 19.07 -9.69
C ASP A 15 -11.21 17.98 -9.10
N SER A 16 -11.02 16.84 -9.76
CA SER A 16 -10.03 15.84 -9.34
C SER A 16 -8.62 16.42 -9.23
N ILE A 17 -8.17 17.11 -10.29
CA ILE A 17 -6.81 17.64 -10.37
C ILE A 17 -6.62 18.78 -9.39
N CYS A 18 -7.55 19.73 -9.36
CA CYS A 18 -7.49 20.87 -8.45
C CYS A 18 -7.55 20.42 -6.98
N SER A 19 -8.39 19.43 -6.65
CA SER A 19 -8.47 18.89 -5.30
C SER A 19 -7.17 18.21 -4.87
N ALA A 20 -6.55 17.42 -5.76
CA ALA A 20 -5.27 16.79 -5.46
C ALA A 20 -4.15 17.81 -5.20
N ILE A 21 -4.09 18.88 -6.00
CA ILE A 21 -3.13 19.99 -5.83
C ILE A 21 -3.38 20.73 -4.51
N ALA A 22 -4.63 21.17 -4.28
CA ALA A 22 -4.99 21.93 -3.09
C ALA A 22 -4.77 21.11 -1.81
N TYR A 23 -5.12 19.82 -1.83
CA TYR A 23 -4.94 18.94 -0.68
C TYR A 23 -3.46 18.67 -0.38
N ALA A 24 -2.64 18.39 -1.40
CA ALA A 24 -1.20 18.23 -1.22
C ALA A 24 -0.56 19.52 -0.66
N PHE A 25 -0.96 20.68 -1.16
CA PHE A 25 -0.50 21.97 -0.66
C PHE A 25 -0.89 22.20 0.81
N LEU A 26 -2.15 21.94 1.17
CA LEU A 26 -2.62 22.06 2.56
C LEU A 26 -1.85 21.10 3.47
N LYS A 27 -1.70 19.84 3.08
CA LYS A 27 -1.03 18.81 3.88
C LYS A 27 0.43 19.13 4.13
N ASN A 28 1.17 19.64 3.14
CA ASN A 28 2.55 20.11 3.35
C ASN A 28 2.67 21.30 4.31
N LYS A 29 1.59 22.07 4.55
CA LYS A 29 1.59 23.15 5.53
C LYS A 29 1.31 22.66 6.96
N ILE A 30 0.44 21.67 7.11
CA ILE A 30 -0.05 21.22 8.43
C ILE A 30 0.70 20.00 8.97
N ASP A 31 1.28 19.17 8.10
CA ASP A 31 2.04 17.98 8.47
C ASP A 31 3.50 18.17 8.04
N LYS A 32 4.40 18.16 9.03
CA LYS A 32 5.86 18.35 8.84
C LYS A 32 6.63 17.03 8.80
N GLU A 33 5.98 15.89 9.02
CA GLU A 33 6.65 14.58 9.04
C GLU A 33 6.68 13.93 7.64
N HIS A 34 5.71 14.31 6.81
CA HIS A 34 5.49 13.75 5.48
C HIS A 34 5.61 14.82 4.39
N GLU A 35 6.01 14.37 3.21
CA GLU A 35 5.98 15.18 1.99
C GLU A 35 4.82 14.74 1.11
N TYR A 36 3.91 15.64 0.78
CA TYR A 36 2.72 15.35 -0.02
C TYR A 36 2.91 15.83 -1.45
N CYS A 37 2.66 14.95 -2.42
CA CYS A 37 2.81 15.27 -3.84
C CYS A 37 1.52 14.96 -4.59
N ALA A 38 0.97 15.96 -5.27
CA ALA A 38 -0.16 15.78 -6.17
C ALA A 38 0.28 15.03 -7.43
N LEU A 39 -0.48 14.01 -7.81
CA LEU A 39 -0.29 13.22 -9.02
C LEU A 39 -1.62 13.09 -9.77
N ARG A 40 -1.56 12.79 -11.07
CA ARG A 40 -2.74 12.53 -11.91
C ARG A 40 -2.73 11.10 -12.46
N CYS A 41 -3.88 10.46 -12.45
CA CYS A 41 -4.05 9.08 -12.91
C CYS A 41 -4.48 8.94 -14.38
N GLY A 42 -4.60 10.07 -15.09
CA GLY A 42 -5.03 10.10 -16.49
C GLY A 42 -4.65 11.39 -17.19
N ASN A 43 -5.09 11.53 -18.44
CA ASN A 43 -4.82 12.70 -19.27
C ASN A 43 -5.61 13.92 -18.79
N ILE A 44 -5.04 15.10 -19.04
CA ILE A 44 -5.65 16.38 -18.69
C ILE A 44 -6.50 16.83 -19.89
N ASN A 45 -7.76 17.21 -19.63
CA ASN A 45 -8.64 17.77 -20.66
C ASN A 45 -8.36 19.28 -20.88
N SER A 46 -8.89 19.86 -21.96
CA SER A 46 -8.65 21.26 -22.32
C SER A 46 -9.10 22.26 -21.23
N GLN A 47 -10.20 21.97 -20.53
CA GLN A 47 -10.72 22.83 -19.47
C GLN A 47 -9.76 22.86 -18.27
N THR A 48 -9.29 21.69 -17.84
CA THR A 48 -8.33 21.58 -16.74
C THR A 48 -7.00 22.24 -17.12
N LYS A 49 -6.54 22.07 -18.36
CA LYS A 49 -5.33 22.74 -18.86
C LYS A 49 -5.47 24.27 -18.78
N PHE A 50 -6.59 24.82 -19.27
CA PHE A 50 -6.88 26.26 -19.20
C PHE A 50 -6.88 26.79 -17.76
N ILE A 51 -7.48 26.05 -16.83
CA ILE A 51 -7.50 26.42 -15.40
C ILE A 51 -6.08 26.47 -14.82
N LEU A 52 -5.26 25.45 -15.10
CA LEU A 52 -3.88 25.37 -14.60
C LEU A 52 -3.00 26.49 -15.18
N GLU A 53 -3.13 26.78 -16.47
CA GLU A 53 -2.41 27.86 -17.15
C GLU A 53 -2.80 29.23 -16.59
N ASN A 54 -4.09 29.51 -16.41
CA ASN A 54 -4.55 30.76 -15.80
C ASN A 54 -4.08 30.93 -14.35
N ALA A 55 -3.96 29.83 -13.61
CA ALA A 55 -3.43 29.85 -12.25
C ALA A 55 -1.89 29.87 -12.20
N ASN A 56 -1.20 29.78 -13.34
CA ASN A 56 0.25 29.60 -13.47
C ASN A 56 0.78 28.41 -12.64
N ILE A 57 0.02 27.31 -12.61
CA ILE A 57 0.33 26.08 -11.89
C ILE A 57 0.75 25.00 -12.89
N THR A 58 1.86 24.33 -12.60
CA THR A 58 2.28 23.17 -13.41
C THR A 58 1.38 21.97 -13.14
N ALA A 59 0.97 21.30 -14.22
CA ALA A 59 0.21 20.07 -14.15
C ALA A 59 0.90 19.00 -13.26
N PRO A 60 0.14 18.30 -12.39
CA PRO A 60 0.66 17.18 -11.61
C PRO A 60 1.29 16.11 -12.51
N ALA A 61 2.33 15.44 -11.98
CA ALA A 61 2.98 14.35 -12.68
C ALA A 61 2.01 13.18 -12.91
N PHE A 62 2.12 12.56 -14.08
CA PHE A 62 1.30 11.40 -14.44
C PHE A 62 1.80 10.16 -13.72
N ILE A 63 0.87 9.39 -13.16
CA ILE A 63 1.09 8.04 -12.68
C ILE A 63 0.17 7.09 -13.45
N SER A 64 0.78 6.12 -14.13
CA SER A 64 0.03 5.16 -14.93
C SER A 64 -0.63 4.08 -14.09
N ASP A 65 -0.07 3.78 -12.91
CA ASP A 65 -0.60 2.74 -12.04
C ASP A 65 -0.16 2.88 -10.58
N ILE A 66 -0.99 2.40 -9.65
CA ILE A 66 -0.71 2.26 -8.22
C ILE A 66 -1.03 0.81 -7.86
N TYR A 67 -0.07 -0.10 -8.07
CA TYR A 67 -0.22 -1.47 -7.56
C TYR A 67 0.07 -1.52 -6.07
N PRO A 68 -0.80 -2.16 -5.26
CA PRO A 68 -0.44 -2.50 -3.90
C PRO A 68 0.79 -3.41 -3.93
N LYS A 69 1.81 -3.06 -3.14
CA LYS A 69 2.97 -3.92 -2.94
C LYS A 69 2.59 -5.01 -1.94
N VAL A 70 3.30 -6.15 -1.97
CA VAL A 70 3.08 -7.25 -1.00
C VAL A 70 3.06 -6.72 0.44
N LYS A 71 3.98 -5.81 0.78
CA LYS A 71 4.06 -5.17 2.11
C LYS A 71 2.81 -4.36 2.53
N ASP A 72 1.99 -3.93 1.57
CA ASP A 72 0.80 -3.11 1.81
C ASP A 72 -0.41 -3.98 2.18
N VAL A 73 -0.37 -5.28 1.86
CA VAL A 73 -1.48 -6.23 2.06
C VAL A 73 -1.11 -7.43 2.93
N MET A 74 0.18 -7.74 3.08
CA MET A 74 0.63 -8.90 3.85
C MET A 74 0.42 -8.71 5.36
N SER A 75 0.19 -9.82 6.05
CA SER A 75 0.29 -9.89 7.50
C SER A 75 1.73 -9.59 7.95
N LYS A 76 1.88 -8.77 8.99
CA LYS A 76 3.20 -8.38 9.53
C LYS A 76 3.68 -9.33 10.62
N ASP A 77 2.82 -9.61 11.59
CA ASP A 77 3.10 -10.51 12.70
C ASP A 77 2.72 -11.95 12.33
N VAL A 78 3.51 -12.55 11.44
CA VAL A 78 3.26 -13.91 10.94
C VAL A 78 3.67 -14.94 11.99
N VAL A 79 2.72 -15.76 12.43
CA VAL A 79 3.01 -16.88 13.34
C VAL A 79 3.62 -18.04 12.56
N SER A 80 4.82 -18.46 12.97
CA SER A 80 5.56 -19.58 12.39
C SER A 80 5.67 -20.76 13.36
N SER A 81 5.86 -21.96 12.82
CA SER A 81 6.17 -23.18 13.57
C SER A 81 7.62 -23.59 13.34
N ARG A 82 8.28 -24.20 14.33
CA ARG A 82 9.65 -24.70 14.12
C ARG A 82 9.63 -26.06 13.43
N ALA A 83 10.65 -26.35 12.61
CA ALA A 83 10.80 -27.63 11.93
C ALA A 83 10.93 -28.83 12.89
N ASP A 84 11.37 -28.59 14.13
CA ASP A 84 11.49 -29.58 15.21
C ASP A 84 10.25 -29.65 16.11
N SER A 85 9.19 -28.87 15.82
CA SER A 85 7.97 -28.87 16.63
C SER A 85 7.13 -30.13 16.40
N PRO A 86 6.63 -30.77 17.47
CA PRO A 86 5.64 -31.84 17.34
C PRO A 86 4.42 -31.36 16.54
N VAL A 87 3.94 -32.19 15.62
CA VAL A 87 2.78 -31.89 14.76
C VAL A 87 1.55 -31.48 15.57
N PHE A 88 1.33 -32.09 16.73
CA PHE A 88 0.26 -31.74 17.66
C PHE A 88 0.29 -30.25 18.08
N ASN A 89 1.48 -29.68 18.31
CA ASN A 89 1.63 -28.27 18.65
C ASN A 89 1.29 -27.37 17.46
N VAL A 90 1.63 -27.80 16.25
CA VAL A 90 1.28 -27.09 15.00
C VAL A 90 -0.24 -27.07 14.83
N MET A 91 -0.93 -28.20 14.99
CA MET A 91 -2.40 -28.29 14.96
C MET A 91 -3.04 -27.39 16.01
N LYS A 92 -2.57 -27.46 17.25
CA LYS A 92 -3.07 -26.62 18.36
C LYS A 92 -2.89 -25.14 18.07
N ASN A 93 -1.79 -24.74 17.44
CA ASN A 93 -1.56 -23.34 17.05
C ASN A 93 -2.51 -22.92 15.93
N ILE A 94 -2.71 -23.75 14.90
CA ILE A 94 -3.65 -23.51 13.80
C ILE A 94 -5.06 -23.27 14.35
N GLU A 95 -5.53 -24.13 15.26
CA GLU A 95 -6.85 -24.02 15.90
C GLU A 95 -6.97 -22.75 16.78
N ASN A 96 -6.04 -22.54 17.71
CA ASN A 96 -6.11 -21.42 18.66
C ASN A 96 -6.01 -20.05 17.97
N LEU A 97 -5.19 -19.96 16.93
CA LEU A 97 -4.96 -18.70 16.20
C LEU A 97 -5.95 -18.51 15.05
N LYS A 98 -6.84 -19.49 14.80
CA LYS A 98 -7.82 -19.49 13.71
C LYS A 98 -7.18 -19.20 12.34
N ILE A 99 -5.97 -19.72 12.13
CA ILE A 99 -5.25 -19.63 10.85
C ILE A 99 -5.45 -20.94 10.08
N ARG A 100 -5.24 -20.92 8.77
CA ARG A 100 -5.35 -22.13 7.92
C ARG A 100 -4.01 -22.76 7.59
N MET A 101 -2.93 -22.01 7.74
CA MET A 101 -1.58 -22.44 7.45
C MET A 101 -0.58 -21.63 8.26
N THR A 102 0.61 -22.19 8.45
CA THR A 102 1.72 -21.53 9.13
C THR A 102 3.04 -21.84 8.40
N PRO A 103 3.92 -20.85 8.20
CA PRO A 103 5.27 -21.12 7.71
C PRO A 103 6.07 -21.92 8.74
N VAL A 104 6.86 -22.86 8.25
CA VAL A 104 7.80 -23.62 9.06
C VAL A 104 9.18 -22.99 8.93
N VAL A 105 9.83 -22.73 10.06
CA VAL A 105 11.18 -22.13 10.13
C VAL A 105 12.19 -23.10 10.75
N ASP A 106 13.44 -22.99 10.33
CA ASP A 106 14.57 -23.70 10.92
C ASP A 106 15.08 -23.02 12.21
N ALA A 107 16.15 -23.56 12.79
CA ALA A 107 16.78 -23.01 13.98
C ALA A 107 17.40 -21.61 13.78
N SER A 108 17.62 -21.18 12.53
CA SER A 108 18.14 -19.86 12.16
C SER A 108 17.03 -18.87 11.78
N ASN A 109 15.75 -19.21 12.05
CA ASN A 109 14.56 -18.45 11.63
C ASN A 109 14.42 -18.29 10.10
N LYS A 110 15.01 -19.19 9.32
CA LYS A 110 14.82 -19.20 7.87
C LYS A 110 13.64 -20.09 7.51
N VAL A 111 12.79 -19.62 6.60
CA VAL A 111 11.64 -20.38 6.11
C VAL A 111 12.13 -21.66 5.42
N SER A 112 11.68 -22.80 5.94
CA SER A 112 11.94 -24.14 5.41
C SER A 112 10.74 -24.71 4.64
N GLY A 113 9.55 -24.17 4.85
CA GLY A 113 8.34 -24.60 4.14
C GLY A 113 7.07 -23.97 4.72
N ILE A 114 5.94 -24.58 4.40
CA ILE A 114 4.62 -24.25 4.93
C ILE A 114 3.92 -25.55 5.34
N VAL A 115 3.03 -25.46 6.33
CA VAL A 115 2.12 -26.54 6.69
C VAL A 115 0.71 -25.98 6.75
N SER A 116 -0.21 -26.63 6.04
CA SER A 116 -1.63 -26.31 5.96
C SER A 116 -2.46 -27.32 6.74
N ILE A 117 -3.61 -26.90 7.28
CA ILE A 117 -4.60 -27.81 7.90
C ILE A 117 -5.12 -28.90 6.95
N LEU A 118 -4.89 -28.77 5.63
CA LEU A 118 -5.24 -29.80 4.65
C LEU A 118 -4.21 -30.93 4.56
N GLU A 119 -3.00 -30.71 5.09
CA GLU A 119 -1.85 -31.63 5.01
C GLU A 119 -1.62 -32.39 6.32
N ILE A 120 -2.36 -32.04 7.39
CA ILE A 120 -2.29 -32.64 8.71
C ILE A 120 -3.63 -33.25 9.11
#